data_AF-A0A6D2JSV9-F1
#
_entry.id   AF-A0A6D2JSV9-F1
#
_cell.length_a   1.000
_cell.length_b   1.000
_cell.length_c   1.000
_cell.angle_alpha   90.00
_cell.angle_beta   90.00
_cell.angle_gamma   90.00
#
_symmetry.space_group_name_H-M   'P 1'
#
loop_
_entity.id
_entity.type
_entity.pdbx_description
1 polymer ?
#
loop_
_entity_poly.entity_id
_entity_poly.type
_entity_poly.pdbx_seq_one_letter_code
_entity_poly.pdbx_strand_id
1 'polypeptide(L)'
;MSNGFRYKDEDKVLDVRCGSISEPFFHPSHPNHPLFHIPHDRSINCNGCGAYSAYHVLRCIEDGCEFNLCFGCATLPQVVKHRVHDHPLTLYYGEDASGKYWCDICETETDPSKWFYTCKDHHASLHTHCVFGEFGGLMPRTTVEIKDKSYEVVLNDSVSRPFCTNCKSRCLYRIMLKMLGISDAYICSTYCAITFN
;
A
#
# COMPACT_ATOMS: atom_id res chain seq x y z
N MET A 1 0.79 6.57 5.56
CA MET A 1 1.28 7.97 5.69
C MET A 1 2.08 8.34 4.45
N SER A 2 2.10 9.62 4.06
CA SER A 2 2.92 10.13 2.97
C SER A 2 3.56 11.46 3.39
N ASN A 3 4.84 11.63 3.11
CA ASN A 3 5.53 12.92 3.26
C ASN A 3 6.28 13.32 1.98
N GLY A 4 5.93 12.69 0.86
CA GLY A 4 6.39 13.08 -0.46
C GLY A 4 5.71 14.35 -0.97
N PHE A 5 5.67 14.50 -2.30
CA PHE A 5 5.04 15.65 -2.94
C PHE A 5 3.55 15.71 -2.64
N ARG A 6 3.11 16.85 -2.10
CA ARG A 6 1.72 17.12 -1.73
C ARG A 6 1.39 18.59 -1.95
N TYR A 7 0.14 18.86 -2.34
CA TYR A 7 -0.45 20.18 -2.28
C TYR A 7 -1.04 20.38 -0.88
N LYS A 8 -0.85 21.57 -0.31
CA LYS A 8 -1.44 21.96 0.97
C LYS A 8 -2.12 23.32 0.82
N ASP A 9 -3.38 23.37 1.20
CA ASP A 9 -4.19 24.58 1.29
C ASP A 9 -4.96 24.53 2.62
N GLU A 10 -4.62 25.41 3.56
CA GLU A 10 -5.12 25.37 4.94
C GLU A 10 -4.97 23.96 5.59
N ASP A 11 -6.10 23.34 5.93
CA ASP A 11 -6.21 21.99 6.50
C ASP A 11 -6.34 20.88 5.43
N LYS A 12 -6.45 21.26 4.16
CA LYS A 12 -6.55 20.31 3.05
C LYS A 12 -5.15 19.91 2.60
N VAL A 13 -4.92 18.60 2.57
CA VAL A 13 -3.67 18.01 2.08
C VAL A 13 -4.01 17.00 0.99
N LEU A 14 -3.46 17.21 -0.21
CA LEU A 14 -3.63 16.33 -1.36
C LEU A 14 -2.28 15.76 -1.81
N ASP A 15 -2.10 14.44 -1.68
CA ASP A 15 -0.93 13.74 -2.23
C ASP A 15 -0.92 13.87 -3.76
N VAL A 16 0.25 14.09 -4.36
CA VAL A 16 0.35 14.33 -5.81
C VAL A 16 -0.19 13.16 -6.63
N ARG A 17 -0.08 11.92 -6.13
CA ARG A 17 -0.60 10.73 -6.83
C ARG A 17 -2.13 10.73 -6.83
N CYS A 18 -2.74 11.14 -5.72
CA CYS A 18 -4.19 11.30 -5.64
C CYS A 18 -4.66 12.45 -6.56
N GLY A 19 -3.93 13.57 -6.59
CA GLY A 19 -4.26 14.71 -7.45
C GLY A 19 -3.97 14.51 -8.94
N SER A 20 -3.23 13.46 -9.30
CA SER A 20 -2.96 13.10 -10.71
C SER A 20 -4.08 12.29 -11.34
N ILE A 21 -5.07 11.84 -10.56
CA ILE A 21 -6.24 11.16 -11.08
C ILE A 21 -7.18 12.21 -11.69
N SER A 22 -7.40 12.08 -13.00
CA SER A 22 -8.39 12.86 -13.74
C SER A 22 -9.65 12.04 -13.97
N GLU A 23 -10.79 12.71 -13.97
CA GLU A 23 -12.07 12.13 -14.37
C GLU A 23 -12.35 12.41 -15.85
N PRO A 24 -12.85 11.43 -16.63
CA PRO A 24 -13.08 10.03 -16.25
C PRO A 24 -11.77 9.24 -16.02
N PHE A 25 -11.76 8.39 -14.99
CA PHE A 25 -10.59 7.56 -14.67
C PHE A 25 -10.74 6.15 -15.25
N PHE A 26 -9.86 5.79 -16.19
CA PHE A 26 -9.82 4.45 -16.78
C PHE A 26 -8.79 3.58 -16.07
N HIS A 27 -9.24 2.50 -15.42
CA HIS A 27 -8.36 1.58 -14.71
C HIS A 27 -8.27 0.22 -15.42
N PRO A 28 -7.08 -0.41 -15.55
CA PRO A 28 -6.96 -1.68 -16.29
C PRO A 28 -7.75 -2.85 -15.69
N SER A 29 -8.08 -2.81 -14.39
CA SER A 29 -8.96 -3.80 -13.75
C SER A 29 -10.44 -3.63 -14.09
N HIS A 30 -10.81 -2.54 -14.74
CA HIS A 30 -12.18 -2.24 -15.14
C HIS A 30 -12.17 -1.51 -16.49
N PRO A 31 -11.72 -2.18 -17.57
CA PRO A 31 -11.36 -1.50 -18.82
C PRO A 31 -12.58 -1.00 -19.61
N ASN A 32 -13.76 -1.56 -19.36
CA ASN A 32 -14.95 -1.29 -20.14
C ASN A 32 -15.66 0.00 -19.72
N HIS A 33 -15.51 0.43 -18.46
CA HIS A 33 -16.22 1.60 -17.94
C HIS A 33 -15.27 2.55 -17.19
N PRO A 34 -15.47 3.87 -17.34
CA PRO A 34 -14.74 4.85 -16.55
C PRO A 34 -15.22 4.86 -15.10
N LEU A 35 -14.33 5.30 -14.21
CA LEU A 35 -14.64 5.55 -12.81
C LEU A 35 -14.67 7.05 -12.52
N PHE A 36 -15.53 7.44 -11.57
CA PHE A 36 -15.71 8.81 -11.11
C PHE A 36 -15.61 8.89 -9.60
N HIS A 37 -15.02 9.98 -9.10
CA HIS A 37 -15.03 10.34 -7.69
C HIS A 37 -16.42 10.79 -7.29
N ILE A 38 -17.11 9.92 -6.56
CA ILE A 38 -18.45 10.21 -6.03
C ILE A 38 -18.36 10.22 -4.52
N PRO A 39 -18.52 11.39 -3.87
CA PRO A 39 -18.66 11.47 -2.42
C PRO A 39 -19.80 10.57 -1.96
N HIS A 40 -19.55 9.78 -0.92
CA HIS A 40 -20.54 8.88 -0.36
C HIS A 40 -20.58 9.04 1.15
N ASP A 41 -21.74 8.86 1.77
CA ASP A 41 -21.97 9.02 3.21
C ASP A 41 -21.59 7.76 4.03
N ARG A 42 -21.41 6.63 3.35
CA ARG A 42 -21.05 5.33 3.96
C ARG A 42 -19.76 4.76 3.39
N SER A 43 -19.08 3.96 4.21
CA SER A 43 -17.91 3.20 3.79
C SER A 43 -18.29 2.16 2.72
N ILE A 44 -17.50 2.11 1.65
CA ILE A 44 -17.71 1.20 0.52
C ILE A 44 -16.51 0.25 0.43
N ASN A 45 -16.77 -1.00 0.05
CA ASN A 45 -15.71 -1.97 -0.17
C ASN A 45 -14.93 -1.63 -1.45
N CYS A 46 -13.61 -1.61 -1.37
CA CYS A 46 -12.73 -1.50 -2.54
C CYS A 46 -12.55 -2.89 -3.18
N ASN A 47 -12.89 -3.03 -4.47
CA ASN A 47 -12.68 -4.26 -5.25
C ASN A 47 -11.19 -4.68 -5.33
N GLY A 48 -10.26 -3.77 -5.05
CA GLY A 48 -8.84 -4.07 -5.06
C GLY A 48 -8.30 -4.68 -3.78
N CYS A 49 -8.51 -4.03 -2.63
CA CYS A 49 -7.93 -4.48 -1.36
C CYS A 49 -8.93 -5.18 -0.43
N GLY A 50 -10.22 -5.18 -0.77
CA GLY A 50 -11.29 -5.67 0.08
C GLY A 50 -11.56 -4.82 1.34
N ALA A 51 -10.81 -3.73 1.52
CA ALA A 51 -10.96 -2.87 2.68
C ALA A 51 -12.13 -1.89 2.49
N TYR A 52 -12.87 -1.67 3.57
CA TYR A 52 -13.83 -0.58 3.67
C TYR A 52 -13.09 0.75 3.56
N SER A 53 -13.22 1.38 2.41
CA SER A 53 -12.63 2.69 2.15
C SER A 53 -13.61 3.75 2.63
N ALA A 54 -13.07 4.76 3.31
CA ALA A 54 -13.84 5.93 3.75
C ALA A 54 -14.44 6.69 2.56
N TYR A 55 -15.06 7.83 2.86
CA TYR A 55 -15.90 8.71 2.02
C TYR A 55 -15.41 9.10 0.60
N HIS A 56 -14.22 8.66 0.17
CA HIS A 56 -13.62 8.98 -1.13
C HIS A 56 -13.16 7.72 -1.87
N VAL A 57 -13.92 7.35 -2.90
CA VAL A 57 -13.63 6.24 -3.81
C VAL A 57 -13.94 6.66 -5.26
N LEU A 58 -13.33 5.96 -6.21
CA LEU A 58 -13.67 6.02 -7.63
C LEU A 58 -14.69 4.90 -7.91
N ARG A 59 -15.85 5.23 -8.48
CA ARG A 59 -16.96 4.30 -8.71
C ARG A 59 -17.33 4.27 -10.18
N CYS A 60 -17.74 3.09 -10.64
CA CYS A 60 -18.45 2.97 -11.89
C CYS A 60 -19.89 3.50 -11.70
N ILE A 61 -20.40 4.23 -12.69
CA ILE A 61 -21.78 4.78 -12.67
C ILE A 61 -22.73 4.03 -13.60
N GLU A 62 -22.23 3.02 -14.32
CA GLU A 62 -23.06 2.20 -15.19
C GLU A 62 -24.04 1.36 -14.37
N ASP A 63 -25.28 1.29 -14.84
CA ASP A 63 -26.37 0.59 -14.16
C ASP A 63 -26.02 -0.89 -13.95
N GLY A 64 -26.10 -1.34 -12.70
CA GLY A 64 -25.77 -2.71 -12.30
C GLY A 64 -24.27 -3.01 -12.14
N CYS A 65 -23.38 -2.01 -12.26
CA CYS A 65 -21.95 -2.19 -12.05
C CYS A 65 -21.50 -1.70 -10.66
N GLU A 66 -21.29 -2.62 -9.71
CA GLU A 66 -20.85 -2.29 -8.36
C GLU A 66 -19.31 -2.20 -8.21
N PHE A 67 -18.61 -1.66 -9.21
CA PHE A 67 -17.16 -1.52 -9.17
C PHE A 67 -16.72 -0.26 -8.42
N ASN A 68 -15.86 -0.44 -7.42
CA ASN A 68 -15.43 0.58 -6.48
C ASN A 68 -13.92 0.47 -6.22
N LEU A 69 -13.21 1.59 -6.29
CA LEU A 69 -11.77 1.61 -6.15
C LEU A 69 -11.32 2.72 -5.20
N CYS A 70 -10.59 2.34 -4.16
CA CYS A 70 -9.95 3.33 -3.28
C CYS A 70 -8.74 3.96 -3.96
N PHE A 71 -8.39 5.20 -3.59
CA PHE A 71 -7.23 5.90 -4.14
C PHE A 71 -5.92 5.15 -3.93
N GLY A 72 -5.80 4.36 -2.84
CA GLY A 72 -4.65 3.50 -2.61
C GLY A 72 -4.48 2.44 -3.70
N CYS A 73 -5.57 1.78 -4.09
CA CYS A 73 -5.57 0.78 -5.17
C CYS A 73 -5.48 1.43 -6.56
N ALA A 74 -6.16 2.57 -6.78
CA ALA A 74 -6.12 3.31 -8.05
C ALA A 74 -4.73 3.81 -8.42
N THR A 75 -3.86 4.04 -7.43
CA THR A 75 -2.49 4.52 -7.62
C THR A 75 -1.43 3.42 -7.54
N LEU A 76 -1.84 2.15 -7.47
CA LEU A 76 -0.89 1.04 -7.53
C LEU A 76 -0.26 0.96 -8.93
N PRO A 77 1.08 0.84 -9.02
CA PRO A 77 1.72 0.61 -10.29
C PRO A 77 1.34 -0.76 -10.85
N GLN A 78 1.14 -0.83 -12.17
CA GLN A 78 0.77 -2.07 -12.86
C GLN A 78 1.89 -3.12 -12.84
N VAL A 79 3.15 -2.65 -12.78
CA VAL A 79 4.34 -3.50 -12.74
C VAL A 79 5.29 -2.96 -11.69
N VAL A 80 5.85 -3.86 -10.87
CA VAL A 80 6.86 -3.54 -9.87
C VAL A 80 8.08 -4.43 -10.02
N LYS A 81 9.24 -3.91 -9.67
CA LYS A 81 10.44 -4.73 -9.40
C LYS A 81 10.68 -4.70 -7.89
N HIS A 82 10.57 -5.86 -7.25
CA HIS A 82 10.80 -6.00 -5.82
C HIS A 82 12.09 -6.79 -5.58
N ARG A 83 12.93 -6.38 -4.62
CA ARG A 83 14.26 -6.97 -4.37
C ARG A 83 14.29 -8.48 -4.07
N VAL A 84 13.13 -9.06 -3.73
CA VAL A 84 13.00 -10.49 -3.42
C VAL A 84 12.91 -11.33 -4.70
N HIS A 85 12.63 -10.70 -5.85
CA HIS A 85 12.56 -11.37 -7.14
C HIS A 85 13.34 -10.61 -8.21
N ASP A 86 14.02 -11.34 -9.09
CA ASP A 86 14.78 -10.73 -10.18
C ASP A 86 13.87 -10.22 -11.32
N HIS A 87 12.71 -10.87 -11.49
CA HIS A 87 11.74 -10.57 -12.54
C HIS A 87 10.73 -9.51 -12.10
N PRO A 88 10.24 -8.66 -13.03
CA PRO A 88 9.11 -7.79 -12.78
C PRO A 88 7.86 -8.59 -12.43
N LEU A 89 7.08 -8.07 -11.49
CA LEU A 89 5.79 -8.63 -11.07
C LEU A 89 4.68 -7.70 -11.55
N THR A 90 3.61 -8.28 -12.07
CA THR A 90 2.43 -7.57 -12.57
C THR A 90 1.31 -7.63 -11.54
N LEU A 91 0.56 -6.54 -11.41
CA LEU A 91 -0.62 -6.48 -10.55
C LEU A 91 -1.72 -7.39 -11.11
N TYR A 92 -2.22 -8.26 -10.25
CA TYR A 92 -3.23 -9.26 -10.58
C TYR A 92 -4.57 -8.90 -9.92
N TYR A 93 -5.68 -9.10 -10.65
CA TYR A 93 -7.00 -8.60 -10.27
C TYR A 93 -8.01 -9.65 -9.76
N GLY A 94 -7.67 -10.95 -9.79
CA GLY A 94 -8.54 -11.99 -9.23
C GLY A 94 -9.41 -12.76 -10.22
N GLU A 95 -9.36 -12.47 -11.52
CA GLU A 95 -10.32 -13.02 -12.50
C GLU A 95 -10.08 -14.50 -12.89
N ASP A 96 -8.91 -15.09 -12.59
CA ASP A 96 -8.47 -16.41 -13.09
C ASP A 96 -7.82 -17.34 -12.03
N ALA A 97 -7.91 -17.00 -10.74
CA ALA A 97 -7.11 -17.66 -9.72
C ALA A 97 -7.83 -18.89 -9.16
N SER A 98 -7.77 -20.01 -9.88
CA SER A 98 -8.18 -21.32 -9.35
C SER A 98 -7.12 -21.95 -8.42
N GLY A 99 -6.12 -21.18 -7.96
CA GLY A 99 -4.95 -21.65 -7.24
C GLY A 99 -4.72 -20.93 -5.91
N LYS A 100 -4.03 -21.61 -4.99
CA LYS A 100 -3.53 -21.01 -3.76
C LYS A 100 -2.16 -20.42 -4.02
N TYR A 101 -1.99 -19.12 -3.79
CA TYR A 101 -0.67 -18.48 -3.84
C TYR A 101 -0.19 -18.11 -2.44
N TRP A 102 1.12 -18.08 -2.27
CA TRP A 102 1.78 -17.71 -1.02
C TRP A 102 2.61 -16.45 -1.23
N CYS A 103 2.58 -15.55 -0.25
CA CYS A 103 3.37 -14.34 -0.29
C CYS A 103 4.81 -14.61 0.12
N ASP A 104 5.78 -14.37 -0.76
CA ASP A 104 7.20 -14.64 -0.49
C ASP A 104 7.84 -13.68 0.53
N ILE A 105 7.12 -12.64 0.97
CA ILE A 105 7.61 -11.67 1.97
C ILE A 105 7.19 -12.07 3.39
N CYS A 106 5.90 -12.38 3.59
CA CYS A 106 5.31 -12.65 4.90
C CYS A 106 4.96 -14.13 5.12
N GLU A 107 5.15 -14.98 4.11
CA GLU A 107 4.93 -16.42 4.16
C GLU A 107 3.48 -16.81 4.48
N THR A 108 2.52 -15.98 4.08
CA THR A 108 1.09 -16.24 4.24
C THR A 108 0.34 -16.31 2.91
N GLU A 109 -0.78 -17.02 2.91
CA GLU A 109 -1.63 -17.22 1.72
C GLU A 109 -2.17 -15.87 1.19
N THR A 110 -2.21 -15.71 -0.13
CA THR A 110 -2.91 -14.59 -0.77
C THR A 110 -4.40 -14.89 -0.83
N ASP A 111 -5.22 -13.85 -0.68
CA ASP A 111 -6.65 -13.94 -0.93
C ASP A 111 -6.90 -13.70 -2.44
N PRO A 112 -7.40 -14.70 -3.19
CA PRO A 112 -7.66 -14.54 -4.63
C PRO A 112 -8.68 -13.45 -4.96
N SER A 113 -9.53 -13.05 -3.99
CA SER A 113 -10.49 -11.95 -4.15
C SER A 113 -9.86 -10.56 -4.00
N LYS A 114 -8.56 -10.48 -3.66
CA LYS A 114 -7.81 -9.24 -3.47
C LYS A 114 -6.66 -9.15 -4.46
N TRP A 115 -6.26 -7.93 -4.77
CA TRP A 115 -5.14 -7.68 -5.65
C TRP A 115 -3.81 -8.02 -4.98
N PHE A 116 -2.96 -8.71 -5.73
CA PHE A 116 -1.58 -9.04 -5.37
C PHE A 116 -0.69 -8.92 -6.61
N TYR A 117 0.63 -8.91 -6.42
CA TYR A 117 1.58 -8.93 -7.52
C TYR A 117 2.02 -10.36 -7.79
N THR A 118 2.11 -10.75 -9.06
CA THR A 118 2.61 -12.07 -9.47
C THR A 118 3.43 -11.98 -10.75
N CYS A 119 4.31 -12.94 -11.00
CA CYS A 119 5.00 -13.04 -12.28
C CYS A 119 4.13 -13.80 -13.31
N LYS A 120 4.44 -13.66 -14.60
CA LYS A 120 3.72 -14.35 -15.68
C LYS A 120 3.69 -15.87 -15.54
N ASP A 121 4.72 -16.43 -14.92
CA ASP A 121 4.86 -17.87 -14.71
C ASP A 121 4.28 -18.33 -13.36
N HIS A 122 3.64 -17.43 -12.60
CA HIS A 122 2.98 -17.71 -11.31
C HIS A 122 3.87 -18.30 -10.21
N HIS A 123 5.19 -18.25 -10.37
CA HIS A 123 6.18 -18.75 -9.40
C HIS A 123 6.44 -17.81 -8.22
N ALA A 124 5.98 -16.58 -8.30
CA ALA A 124 6.16 -15.56 -7.27
C ALA A 124 4.84 -14.84 -7.04
N SER A 125 4.51 -14.61 -5.77
CA SER A 125 3.33 -13.85 -5.39
C SER A 125 3.65 -12.96 -4.20
N LEU A 126 3.23 -11.70 -4.24
CA LEU A 126 3.44 -10.74 -3.17
C LEU A 126 2.14 -9.98 -2.91
N HIS A 127 1.68 -9.93 -1.65
CA HIS A 127 0.58 -9.02 -1.33
C HIS A 127 0.96 -7.57 -1.65
N THR A 128 0.01 -6.78 -2.11
CA THR A 128 0.20 -5.33 -2.35
C THR A 128 0.76 -4.62 -1.11
N HIS A 129 0.23 -4.91 0.08
CA HIS A 129 0.72 -4.32 1.33
C HIS A 129 2.14 -4.79 1.71
N CYS A 130 2.57 -5.98 1.29
CA CYS A 130 3.94 -6.44 1.51
C CYS A 130 4.95 -5.72 0.60
N VAL A 131 4.55 -5.39 -0.63
CA VAL A 131 5.40 -4.65 -1.59
C VAL A 131 5.64 -3.22 -1.12
N PHE A 132 4.60 -2.51 -0.68
CA PHE A 132 4.71 -1.09 -0.32
C PHE A 132 4.93 -0.85 1.18
N GLY A 133 4.32 -1.67 2.03
CA GLY A 133 4.27 -1.46 3.47
C GLY A 133 3.44 -0.25 3.89
N GLU A 134 3.20 -0.13 5.19
CA GLU A 134 2.44 0.98 5.78
C GLU A 134 3.12 2.35 5.55
N PHE A 135 4.45 2.33 5.49
CA PHE A 135 5.30 3.51 5.31
C PHE A 135 5.72 3.75 3.86
N GLY A 136 5.13 3.05 2.88
CA GLY A 136 5.51 3.16 1.47
C GLY A 136 5.32 4.55 0.83
N GLY A 137 4.57 5.44 1.48
CA GLY A 137 4.45 6.85 1.09
C GLY A 137 5.51 7.77 1.71
N LEU A 138 6.35 7.27 2.63
CA LEU A 138 7.38 8.06 3.28
C LEU A 138 8.67 8.05 2.44
N MET A 139 9.29 9.22 2.32
CA MET A 139 10.58 9.38 1.66
C MET A 139 11.72 8.94 2.58
N PRO A 140 12.62 8.05 2.14
CA PRO A 140 13.81 7.71 2.91
C PRO A 140 14.64 8.93 3.29
N ARG A 141 15.35 8.85 4.43
CA ARG A 141 16.23 9.89 5.01
C ARG A 141 15.51 11.16 5.48
N THR A 142 14.18 11.14 5.50
CA THR A 142 13.39 12.20 6.14
C THR A 142 13.08 11.84 7.59
N THR A 143 12.68 12.84 8.37
CA THR A 143 12.21 12.65 9.75
C THR A 143 10.70 12.79 9.81
N VAL A 144 10.06 11.94 10.61
CA VAL A 144 8.64 12.02 10.93
C VAL A 144 8.45 12.00 12.44
N GLU A 145 7.42 12.69 12.91
CA GLU A 145 7.01 12.68 14.32
C GLU A 145 5.76 11.83 14.49
N ILE A 146 5.79 10.92 15.46
CA ILE A 146 4.65 10.08 15.83
C ILE A 146 4.61 10.02 17.36
N LYS A 147 3.52 10.50 17.97
CA LYS A 147 3.31 10.52 19.43
C LYS A 147 4.52 11.13 20.17
N ASP A 148 4.89 12.34 19.77
CA ASP A 148 5.99 13.13 20.35
C ASP A 148 7.39 12.49 20.25
N LYS A 149 7.54 11.43 19.45
CA LYS A 149 8.81 10.76 19.17
C LYS A 149 9.21 11.02 17.72
N SER A 150 10.49 11.33 17.51
CA SER A 150 11.06 11.54 16.17
C SER A 150 11.68 10.25 15.62
N TYR A 151 11.40 9.98 14.35
CA TYR A 151 11.89 8.81 13.64
C TYR A 151 12.53 9.21 12.31
N GLU A 152 13.69 8.65 12.02
CA GLU A 152 14.25 8.63 10.68
C GLU A 152 13.55 7.56 9.83
N VAL A 153 13.12 7.93 8.63
CA VAL A 153 12.60 6.99 7.64
C VAL A 153 13.77 6.29 6.96
N VAL A 154 13.92 4.98 7.18
CA VAL A 154 15.05 4.21 6.65
C VAL A 154 14.59 3.10 5.72
N LEU A 155 15.45 2.77 4.75
CA LEU A 155 15.28 1.59 3.93
C LEU A 155 15.63 0.36 4.76
N ASN A 156 14.80 -0.67 4.67
CA ASN A 156 15.06 -1.99 5.21
C ASN A 156 15.80 -2.81 4.15
N ASP A 157 16.98 -2.37 3.72
CA ASP A 157 17.78 -2.98 2.66
C ASP A 157 18.94 -3.84 3.17
N SER A 158 19.05 -4.02 4.49
CA SER A 158 20.01 -4.92 5.13
C SER A 158 19.77 -6.39 4.75
N VAL A 159 20.85 -7.18 4.85
CA VAL A 159 20.84 -8.63 4.58
C VAL A 159 19.83 -9.37 5.47
N SER A 160 19.74 -8.97 6.74
CA SER A 160 18.74 -9.46 7.68
C SER A 160 17.76 -8.36 8.02
N ARG A 161 16.47 -8.72 8.08
CA ARG A 161 15.41 -7.81 8.56
C ARG A 161 15.60 -7.59 10.06
N PRO A 162 15.73 -6.33 10.54
CA PRO A 162 15.88 -6.05 11.96
C PRO A 162 14.59 -6.37 12.73
N PHE A 163 14.72 -6.54 14.04
CA PHE A 163 13.57 -6.70 14.92
C PHE A 163 12.97 -5.34 15.27
N CYS A 164 11.65 -5.27 15.26
CA CYS A 164 10.92 -4.14 15.80
C CYS A 164 11.13 -4.06 17.32
N THR A 165 11.53 -2.90 17.82
CA THR A 165 11.77 -2.65 19.25
C THR A 165 10.50 -2.87 20.07
N ASN A 166 9.33 -2.61 19.52
CA ASN A 166 8.05 -2.77 20.22
C ASN A 166 7.51 -4.20 20.15
N CYS A 167 7.09 -4.68 18.97
CA CYS A 167 6.42 -5.98 18.84
C CYS A 167 7.37 -7.18 18.74
N LYS A 168 8.69 -6.97 18.71
CA LYS A 168 9.73 -8.00 18.61
C LYS A 168 9.65 -8.88 17.34
N SER A 169 8.79 -8.53 16.38
CA SER A 169 8.72 -9.19 15.08
C SER A 169 9.74 -8.60 14.10
N ARG A 170 10.13 -9.35 13.07
CA ARG A 170 11.00 -8.82 12.01
C ARG A 170 10.27 -7.76 11.20
N CYS A 171 10.92 -6.62 10.93
CA CYS A 171 10.42 -5.61 10.02
C CYS A 171 10.34 -6.20 8.60
N LEU A 172 9.14 -6.44 8.06
CA LEU A 172 8.95 -7.08 6.75
C LEU A 172 9.05 -6.10 5.59
N TYR A 173 8.62 -4.86 5.82
CA TYR A 173 8.40 -3.88 4.76
C TYR A 173 9.70 -3.20 4.34
N ARG A 174 9.71 -2.73 3.09
CA ARG A 174 10.84 -2.02 2.48
C ARG A 174 11.23 -0.74 3.23
N ILE A 175 10.26 -0.06 3.82
CA ILE A 175 10.46 1.15 4.62
C ILE A 175 10.15 0.81 6.08
N MET A 176 11.03 1.25 6.96
CA MET A 176 10.87 1.14 8.41
C MET A 176 11.28 2.45 9.08
N LEU A 177 10.93 2.61 10.35
CA LEU A 177 11.27 3.80 11.12
C LEU A 177 12.41 3.47 12.08
N LYS A 178 13.43 4.32 12.13
CA LYS A 178 14.51 4.26 13.12
C LYS A 178 14.32 5.37 14.13
N MET A 179 14.29 5.05 15.42
CA MET A 179 14.13 6.06 16.47
C MET A 179 15.38 6.94 16.56
N LEU A 180 15.20 8.26 16.59
CA LEU A 180 16.31 9.18 16.81
C LEU A 180 16.74 9.15 18.29
N GLY A 181 18.05 9.16 18.53
CA GLY A 181 18.63 9.15 19.88
C GLY A 181 18.76 7.78 20.54
N ILE A 182 18.26 6.69 19.92
CA ILE A 182 18.44 5.32 20.41
C ILE A 182 19.09 4.47 19.31
N SER A 183 20.28 3.91 19.59
CA SER A 183 20.95 3.03 18.63
C SER A 183 20.13 1.78 18.36
N ASP A 184 20.04 1.40 17.08
CA ASP A 184 19.42 0.15 16.62
C ASP A 184 17.97 -0.08 17.07
N ALA A 185 17.23 1.00 17.34
CA ALA A 185 15.81 0.96 17.66
C ALA A 185 14.96 1.18 16.40
N TYR A 186 14.32 0.11 15.92
CA TYR A 186 13.49 0.12 14.71
C TYR A 186 12.02 -0.14 15.01
N ILE A 187 11.12 0.46 14.25
CA ILE A 187 9.68 0.32 14.38
C ILE A 187 9.08 -0.10 13.02
N CYS A 188 8.23 -1.12 13.04
CA CYS A 188 7.68 -1.75 11.83
C CYS A 188 6.27 -1.28 11.43
N SER A 189 5.57 -0.53 12.29
CA SER A 189 4.20 -0.07 12.02
C SER A 189 3.84 1.17 12.84
N THR A 190 2.82 1.92 12.42
CA THR A 190 2.32 3.07 13.17
C THR A 190 1.78 2.64 14.52
N TYR A 191 1.09 1.50 14.59
CA TYR A 191 0.65 0.91 15.86
C TYR A 191 1.83 0.69 16.82
N CYS A 192 2.95 0.16 16.31
CA CYS A 192 4.14 -0.01 17.13
C CYS A 192 4.74 1.32 17.58
N ALA A 193 4.75 2.35 16.74
CA ALA A 193 5.23 3.68 17.11
C ALA A 193 4.37 4.32 18.22
N ILE A 194 3.05 4.16 18.14
CA ILE A 194 2.09 4.74 19.10
C ILE A 194 2.11 4.00 20.44
N THR A 195 2.21 2.68 20.42
CA THR A 195 2.17 1.85 21.64
C THR A 195 3.52 1.69 22.32
N PHE A 196 4.60 2.09 21.64
CA PHE A 196 5.93 2.09 22.23
C PHE A 196 6.01 3.11 23.37
N ASN A 197 6.22 2.62 24.60
CA ASN A 197 6.43 3.42 25.80
C ASN A 197 7.91 3.76 25.94
#